data_AF-A0A1Z3HKE3-F1
#
_entry.id   AF-A0A1Z3HKE3-F1
#
_cell.length_a   1.000
_cell.length_b   1.000
_cell.length_c   1.000
_cell.angle_alpha   90.00
_cell.angle_beta   90.00
_cell.angle_gamma   90.00
#
_symmetry.space_group_name_H-M   'P 1'
#
loop_
_entity.id
_entity.type
_entity.pdbx_description
1 polymer ?
#
loop_
_entity_poly.entity_id
_entity_poly.type
_entity_poly.pdbx_seq_one_letter_code
_entity_poly.pdbx_strand_id
1 'polypeptide(L)'
;MHRLLTGPLTLERVTIPIVGLSPDHQGLRLVQLSDFHWDGLRLSPWLLRRAIAQSNAMTPDLVMLTGDFVTKEPTPIHELARHLATLESRYGVYAVLGNHDNFSLKERLTIIEGLQQAGIQVLWNQIAYPLGPGLAVVGLADLWSREFAPALAIRVLGPPMPASGAVS
;
A
#
# COMPACT_ATOMS: atom_id res chain seq x y z
N MET A 1 24.33 0.82 22.27
CA MET A 1 23.61 -0.21 21.50
C MET A 1 22.12 0.07 21.64
N HIS A 2 21.49 0.66 20.63
CA HIS A 2 20.04 0.89 20.69
C HIS A 2 19.33 -0.46 20.55
N ARG A 3 18.47 -0.81 21.52
CA ARG A 3 17.54 -1.94 21.36
C ARG A 3 16.53 -1.52 20.31
N LEU A 4 16.56 -2.19 19.16
CA LEU A 4 15.50 -2.08 18.17
C LEU A 4 14.18 -2.43 18.87
N LEU A 5 13.15 -1.60 18.69
CA LEU A 5 11.82 -1.77 19.30
C LEU A 5 10.95 -2.79 18.55
N THR A 6 11.54 -3.61 17.68
CA THR A 6 10.81 -4.50 16.76
C THR A 6 10.67 -5.91 17.32
N GLY A 7 9.44 -6.42 17.30
CA GLY A 7 9.12 -7.81 17.59
C GLY A 7 9.47 -8.75 16.41
N PRO A 8 9.20 -10.06 16.54
CA PRO A 8 9.37 -11.00 15.43
C PRO A 8 8.43 -10.65 14.28
N LEU A 9 8.87 -10.92 13.05
CA LEU A 9 7.99 -10.85 11.87
C LEU A 9 6.86 -11.87 12.01
N THR A 10 5.62 -11.39 11.99
CA THR A 10 4.41 -12.22 11.96
C THR A 10 3.77 -12.14 10.58
N LEU A 11 3.16 -13.25 10.16
CA LEU A 11 2.34 -13.30 8.95
C LEU A 11 0.90 -13.60 9.35
N GLU A 12 0.02 -12.66 9.11
CA GLU A 12 -1.42 -12.84 9.25
C GLU A 12 -2.04 -13.12 7.88
N ARG A 13 -2.98 -14.07 7.82
CA ARG A 13 -3.71 -14.40 6.60
C ARG A 13 -5.20 -14.23 6.85
N VAL A 14 -5.82 -13.36 6.07
CA VAL A 14 -7.25 -13.08 6.14
C VAL A 14 -7.87 -13.32 4.77
N THR A 15 -8.97 -14.05 4.73
CA THR A 15 -9.80 -14.19 3.53
C THR A 15 -10.91 -13.15 3.59
N ILE A 16 -10.95 -12.25 2.59
CA ILE A 16 -11.95 -11.19 2.51
C ILE A 16 -13.05 -11.60 1.52
N PRO A 17 -14.27 -11.93 1.98
CA PRO A 17 -15.38 -12.21 1.08
C PRO A 17 -15.87 -10.90 0.46
N ILE A 18 -15.87 -10.82 -0.87
CA ILE A 18 -16.40 -9.68 -1.62
C ILE A 18 -17.65 -10.14 -2.38
N VAL A 19 -18.79 -9.57 -2.02
CA VAL A 19 -20.06 -9.83 -2.71
C VAL A 19 -19.99 -9.30 -4.13
N GLY A 20 -20.32 -10.13 -5.12
CA GLY A 20 -20.27 -9.75 -6.54
C GLY A 20 -18.86 -9.69 -7.13
N LEU A 21 -17.85 -10.27 -6.47
CA LEU A 21 -16.51 -10.39 -7.03
C LEU A 21 -16.54 -11.26 -8.30
N SER A 22 -15.94 -10.76 -9.38
CA SER A 22 -15.81 -11.52 -10.63
C SER A 22 -15.09 -12.85 -10.38
N PRO A 23 -15.50 -13.96 -11.02
CA PRO A 23 -14.77 -15.23 -10.99
C PRO A 23 -13.28 -15.08 -11.32
N ASP A 24 -12.93 -14.17 -12.24
CA ASP A 24 -11.55 -13.90 -12.66
C ASP A 24 -10.68 -13.28 -11.53
N HIS A 25 -11.31 -12.79 -10.46
CA HIS A 25 -10.65 -12.18 -9.30
C HIS A 25 -10.69 -13.08 -8.06
N GLN A 26 -11.22 -14.29 -8.17
CA GLN A 26 -11.23 -15.23 -7.06
C GLN A 26 -9.81 -15.75 -6.76
N GLY A 27 -9.47 -15.83 -5.48
CA GLY A 27 -8.17 -16.33 -5.04
C GLY A 27 -7.01 -15.35 -5.23
N LEU A 28 -7.29 -14.09 -5.59
CA LEU A 28 -6.29 -13.03 -5.61
C LEU A 28 -5.58 -12.92 -4.26
N ARG A 29 -4.24 -12.82 -4.32
CA ARG A 29 -3.38 -12.65 -3.15
C ARG A 29 -2.84 -11.24 -3.10
N LEU A 30 -3.28 -10.50 -2.08
CA LEU A 30 -2.78 -9.18 -1.77
C LEU A 30 -1.86 -9.28 -0.55
N VAL A 31 -0.68 -8.68 -0.65
CA VAL A 31 0.20 -8.50 0.51
C VAL A 31 0.17 -7.04 0.92
N GLN A 32 -0.09 -6.79 2.20
CA GLN A 32 -0.06 -5.45 2.79
C GLN A 32 1.19 -5.29 3.66
N LEU A 33 1.88 -4.16 3.51
CA LEU A 33 2.94 -3.70 4.41
C LEU A 33 2.68 -2.23 4.77
N SER A 34 3.00 -1.82 5.99
CA SER A 34 2.68 -0.48 6.52
C SER A 34 3.67 -0.09 7.61
N ASP A 35 3.64 1.18 8.02
CA ASP A 35 4.24 1.69 9.27
C ASP A 35 5.74 1.38 9.35
N PHE A 36 6.43 1.56 8.22
CA PHE A 36 7.86 1.27 8.08
C PHE A 36 8.69 2.13 9.03
N HIS A 37 8.31 3.41 9.17
CA HIS A 37 9.04 4.40 9.94
C HIS A 37 10.55 4.27 9.77
N TRP A 38 11.01 4.35 8.52
CA TRP A 38 12.40 4.15 8.17
C TRP A 38 13.24 5.35 8.60
N ASP A 39 13.65 5.34 9.87
CA ASP A 39 14.37 6.41 10.54
C ASP A 39 15.71 5.97 11.13
N GLY A 40 16.11 4.72 10.86
CA GLY A 40 17.31 4.09 11.40
C GLY A 40 17.21 3.65 12.87
N LEU A 41 16.04 3.79 13.50
CA LEU A 41 15.83 3.48 14.93
C LEU A 41 14.77 2.41 15.14
N ARG A 42 13.64 2.50 14.43
CA ARG A 42 12.46 1.63 14.65
C ARG A 42 12.56 0.33 13.87
N LEU A 43 12.71 0.43 12.56
CA LEU A 43 12.78 -0.73 11.65
C LEU A 43 14.22 -1.06 11.29
N SER A 44 14.64 -2.30 11.55
CA SER A 44 15.96 -2.76 11.14
C SER A 44 15.99 -3.16 9.66
N PRO A 45 17.11 -2.93 8.95
CA PRO A 45 17.26 -3.41 7.57
C PRO A 45 17.14 -4.91 7.41
N TRP A 46 17.52 -5.68 8.43
CA TRP A 46 17.36 -7.13 8.42
C TRP A 46 15.88 -7.54 8.44
N LEU A 47 15.07 -6.90 9.30
CA LEU A 47 13.65 -7.20 9.40
C LEU A 47 12.92 -6.80 8.11
N LEU A 48 13.23 -5.63 7.55
CA LEU A 48 12.68 -5.18 6.26
C LEU A 48 12.97 -6.19 5.15
N ARG A 49 14.24 -6.62 5.00
CA ARG A 49 14.60 -7.64 3.99
C ARG A 49 13.87 -8.96 4.19
N ARG A 50 13.65 -9.39 5.44
CA ARG A 50 12.87 -10.60 5.73
C ARG A 50 11.39 -10.43 5.40
N ALA A 51 10.80 -9.27 5.67
CA ALA A 51 9.42 -8.97 5.31
C ALA A 51 9.23 -8.98 3.78
N ILE A 52 10.15 -8.35 3.04
CA ILE A 52 10.14 -8.38 1.56
C ILE A 52 10.29 -9.81 1.04
N ALA A 53 11.24 -10.60 1.56
CA ALA A 53 11.41 -11.99 1.14
C ALA A 53 10.17 -12.85 1.41
N GLN A 54 9.50 -12.64 2.55
CA GLN A 54 8.22 -13.31 2.86
C GLN A 54 7.10 -12.85 1.93
N SER A 55 7.02 -11.55 1.60
CA SER A 55 6.09 -11.02 0.61
C SER A 55 6.26 -11.72 -0.73
N ASN A 56 7.47 -11.72 -1.28
CA ASN A 56 7.75 -12.30 -2.60
C ASN A 56 7.50 -13.82 -2.61
N ALA A 57 7.82 -14.55 -1.53
CA ALA A 57 7.56 -15.98 -1.41
C ALA A 57 6.05 -16.33 -1.46
N MET A 58 5.17 -15.37 -1.16
CA MET A 58 3.72 -15.55 -1.32
C MET A 58 3.23 -15.34 -2.75
N THR A 59 4.10 -14.93 -3.68
CA THR A 59 3.79 -14.69 -5.11
C THR A 59 2.52 -13.83 -5.27
N PRO A 60 2.53 -12.60 -4.74
CA PRO A 60 1.33 -11.78 -4.65
C PRO A 60 0.89 -11.31 -6.03
N ASP A 61 -0.42 -11.20 -6.22
CA ASP A 61 -0.99 -10.54 -7.38
C ASP A 61 -0.76 -9.03 -7.27
N LEU A 62 -0.89 -8.49 -6.06
CA LEU A 62 -0.68 -7.08 -5.76
C LEU A 62 0.02 -6.91 -4.41
N VAL A 63 0.87 -5.90 -4.30
CA VAL A 63 1.42 -5.44 -3.02
C VAL A 63 0.89 -4.05 -2.72
N MET A 64 0.39 -3.86 -1.49
CA MET A 64 -0.21 -2.64 -0.98
C MET A 64 0.67 -2.08 0.14
N LEU A 65 1.18 -0.86 -0.03
CA LEU A 65 1.98 -0.14 0.95
C LEU A 65 1.13 0.97 1.56
N THR A 66 0.73 0.82 2.83
CA THR A 66 -0.37 1.63 3.39
C THR A 66 0.08 2.80 4.27
N GLY A 67 1.28 3.34 4.01
CA GLY A 67 1.75 4.59 4.59
C GLY A 67 2.77 4.44 5.71
N ASP A 68 3.12 5.58 6.30
CA ASP A 68 4.11 5.78 7.35
C ASP A 68 5.49 5.22 6.96
N PHE A 69 5.94 5.64 5.77
CA PHE A 69 7.24 5.26 5.22
C PHE A 69 8.39 5.83 6.03
N VAL A 70 8.27 7.10 6.44
CA VAL A 70 9.24 7.81 7.28
C VAL A 70 8.62 8.25 8.59
N THR A 71 9.33 9.03 9.42
CA THR A 71 8.82 9.47 10.72
C THR A 71 8.81 10.99 10.90
N LYS A 72 9.89 11.67 10.52
CA LYS A 72 10.04 13.14 10.69
C LYS A 72 10.72 13.80 9.50
N GLU A 73 11.76 13.15 8.98
CA GLU A 73 12.51 13.65 7.83
C GLU A 73 12.14 12.83 6.59
N PRO A 74 12.00 13.45 5.41
CA PRO A 74 11.61 12.75 4.19
C PRO A 74 12.79 12.02 3.55
N THR A 75 14.02 12.51 3.72
CA THR A 75 15.25 12.03 3.06
C THR A 75 15.48 10.51 3.15
N PRO A 76 15.19 9.82 4.27
CA PRO A 76 15.34 8.36 4.35
C PRO A 76 14.49 7.58 3.34
N ILE A 77 13.48 8.20 2.72
CA ILE A 77 12.64 7.55 1.72
C ILE A 77 13.45 6.94 0.57
N HIS A 78 14.53 7.58 0.14
CA HIS A 78 15.32 7.08 -0.99
C HIS A 78 16.02 5.75 -0.66
N GLU A 79 16.44 5.56 0.59
CA GLU A 79 16.99 4.26 1.01
C GLU A 79 15.89 3.21 1.15
N LEU A 80 14.78 3.57 1.79
CA LEU A 80 13.64 2.67 1.94
C LEU A 80 13.13 2.22 0.56
N ALA A 81 12.95 3.15 -0.37
CA ALA A 81 12.47 2.90 -1.73
C ALA A 81 13.39 1.95 -2.49
N ARG A 82 14.72 2.02 -2.31
CA ARG A 82 15.65 1.03 -2.90
C ARG A 82 15.40 -0.39 -2.37
N HIS A 83 15.04 -0.54 -1.11
CA HIS A 83 14.63 -1.85 -0.58
C HIS A 83 13.28 -2.27 -1.17
N LEU A 84 12.29 -1.39 -1.14
CA LEU A 84 10.93 -1.67 -1.63
C LEU A 84 10.88 -1.97 -3.13
N ALA A 85 11.83 -1.45 -3.93
CA ALA A 85 11.98 -1.78 -5.35
C ALA A 85 12.21 -3.27 -5.63
N THR A 86 12.56 -4.06 -4.60
CA THR A 86 12.75 -5.51 -4.71
C THR A 86 11.48 -6.31 -4.39
N LEU A 87 10.36 -5.64 -4.10
CA LEU A 87 9.05 -6.30 -4.01
C LEU A 87 8.63 -6.81 -5.38
N GLU A 88 8.18 -8.04 -5.40
CA GLU A 88 7.64 -8.69 -6.59
C GLU A 88 6.12 -8.78 -6.49
N SER A 89 5.42 -8.50 -7.58
CA SER A 89 3.99 -8.75 -7.72
C SER A 89 3.61 -8.91 -9.18
N ARG A 90 2.47 -9.55 -9.44
CA ARG A 90 2.01 -9.80 -10.81
C ARG A 90 1.46 -8.54 -11.50
N TYR A 91 0.78 -7.67 -10.75
CA TYR A 91 0.07 -6.51 -11.27
C TYR A 91 0.55 -5.18 -10.67
N GLY A 92 1.68 -5.17 -9.98
CA GLY A 92 2.34 -3.95 -9.50
C GLY A 92 2.25 -3.73 -7.98
N VAL A 93 2.98 -2.71 -7.53
CA VAL A 93 3.06 -2.27 -6.13
C VAL A 93 2.39 -0.91 -6.03
N TYR A 94 1.43 -0.79 -5.12
CA TYR A 94 0.63 0.41 -4.93
C TYR A 94 0.85 0.96 -3.54
N ALA A 95 0.86 2.28 -3.41
CA ALA A 95 1.08 2.96 -2.14
C ALA A 95 0.04 4.05 -1.89
N VAL A 96 -0.28 4.25 -0.63
CA VAL A 96 -0.87 5.50 -0.12
C VAL A 96 0.09 6.08 0.92
N LEU A 97 0.00 7.38 1.19
CA LEU A 97 0.81 8.02 2.21
C LEU A 97 0.08 8.02 3.55
N GLY A 98 0.84 7.81 4.62
CA GLY A 98 0.35 7.93 5.99
C GLY A 98 0.45 9.35 6.51
N ASN A 99 0.15 9.52 7.78
CA ASN A 99 0.16 10.82 8.44
C ASN A 99 1.57 11.34 8.70
N HIS A 100 2.55 10.44 8.82
CA HIS A 100 3.95 10.83 8.95
C HIS A 100 4.59 11.25 7.62
N ASP A 101 3.91 11.01 6.50
CA ASP A 101 4.44 11.23 5.16
C ASP A 101 3.94 12.56 4.53
N ASN A 102 3.18 13.37 5.28
CA ASN A 102 2.49 14.54 4.74
C ASN A 102 2.48 15.76 5.69
N PHE A 103 3.54 15.98 6.47
CA PHE A 103 3.60 17.18 7.33
C PHE A 103 3.72 18.48 6.52
N SER A 104 4.39 18.44 5.37
CA SER A 104 4.45 19.56 4.43
C SER A 104 4.34 19.09 2.98
N LEU A 105 3.94 20.00 2.07
CA LEU A 105 3.87 19.69 0.64
C LEU A 105 5.23 19.23 0.10
N LYS A 106 6.31 19.87 0.54
CA LYS A 106 7.68 19.52 0.10
C LYS A 106 8.05 18.10 0.54
N GLU A 107 7.78 17.75 1.79
CA GLU A 107 8.05 16.41 2.32
C GLU A 107 7.22 15.36 1.60
N ARG A 108 5.92 15.60 1.45
CA ARG A 108 5.02 14.72 0.70
C ARG A 108 5.56 14.45 -0.71
N LEU A 109 5.90 15.51 -1.46
CA LEU A 109 6.41 15.35 -2.82
C LEU A 109 7.72 14.58 -2.85
N THR A 110 8.63 14.83 -1.90
CA THR A 110 9.89 14.07 -1.78
C THR A 110 9.62 12.58 -1.58
N ILE A 111 8.63 12.23 -0.76
CA ILE A 111 8.27 10.84 -0.49
C ILE A 111 7.63 10.18 -1.72
N ILE A 112 6.69 10.87 -2.37
CA ILE A 112 6.06 10.42 -3.62
C ILE A 112 7.10 10.15 -4.69
N GLU A 113 8.02 11.10 -4.92
CA GLU A 113 9.09 10.97 -5.92
C GLU A 113 9.99 9.77 -5.62
N GLY A 114 10.40 9.59 -4.35
CA GLY A 114 11.23 8.46 -3.94
C GLY A 114 10.57 7.11 -4.22
N LEU A 115 9.28 6.97 -3.91
CA LEU A 115 8.51 5.75 -4.17
C LEU A 115 8.31 5.52 -5.67
N GLN A 116 7.95 6.56 -6.43
CA GLN A 116 7.73 6.46 -7.88
C GLN A 116 9.01 6.08 -8.63
N GLN A 117 10.18 6.60 -8.22
CA GLN A 117 11.48 6.20 -8.77
C GLN A 117 11.79 4.71 -8.54
N ALA A 118 11.22 4.10 -7.50
CA ALA A 118 11.30 2.67 -7.24
C ALA A 118 10.23 1.84 -7.98
N GLY A 119 9.44 2.45 -8.87
CA GLY A 119 8.39 1.76 -9.63
C GLY A 119 7.09 1.56 -8.85
N ILE A 120 6.92 2.23 -7.70
CA ILE A 120 5.74 2.11 -6.85
C ILE A 120 4.70 3.15 -7.27
N GLN A 121 3.47 2.71 -7.51
CA GLN A 121 2.37 3.59 -7.90
C GLN A 121 1.73 4.22 -6.65
N VAL A 122 2.02 5.49 -6.40
CA VAL A 122 1.42 6.23 -5.28
C VAL A 122 0.07 6.79 -5.69
N LEU A 123 -0.97 6.42 -4.96
CA LEU A 123 -2.35 6.86 -5.14
C LEU A 123 -2.72 7.86 -4.05
N TRP A 124 -3.06 9.09 -4.44
CA TRP A 124 -3.51 10.15 -3.52
C TRP A 124 -4.80 10.77 -4.03
N ASN A 125 -5.93 10.31 -3.47
CA ASN A 125 -7.29 10.54 -4.01
C ASN A 125 -7.40 10.10 -5.48
N GLN A 126 -6.91 8.90 -5.77
CA GLN A 126 -6.83 8.33 -7.12
C GLN A 126 -7.35 6.90 -7.14
N ILE A 127 -7.76 6.47 -8.34
CA ILE A 127 -8.27 5.12 -8.60
C ILE A 127 -7.40 4.48 -9.68
N ALA A 128 -7.01 3.24 -9.45
CA ALA A 128 -6.32 2.39 -10.40
C ALA A 128 -7.13 1.11 -10.66
N TYR A 129 -6.91 0.52 -11.84
CA TYR A 129 -7.56 -0.72 -12.27
C TYR A 129 -6.51 -1.75 -12.74
N PRO A 130 -5.58 -2.18 -11.87
CA PRO A 130 -4.52 -3.12 -12.24
C PRO A 130 -5.05 -4.47 -12.76
N LEU A 131 -6.27 -4.82 -12.37
CA LEU A 131 -6.95 -6.08 -12.67
C LEU A 131 -8.14 -5.88 -13.62
N GLY A 132 -8.19 -4.75 -14.32
CA GLY A 132 -9.32 -4.35 -15.16
C GLY A 132 -10.45 -3.67 -14.39
N PRO A 133 -11.53 -3.27 -15.08
CA PRO A 133 -12.59 -2.42 -14.52
C PRO A 133 -13.43 -3.11 -13.43
N GLY A 134 -13.37 -4.43 -13.32
CA GLY A 134 -14.15 -5.21 -12.34
C GLY A 134 -13.64 -5.12 -10.90
N LEU A 135 -12.42 -4.62 -10.66
CA LEU A 135 -11.87 -4.43 -9.33
C LEU A 135 -10.99 -3.17 -9.28
N ALA A 136 -11.48 -2.15 -8.58
CA ALA A 136 -10.78 -0.90 -8.38
C ALA A 136 -9.85 -0.95 -7.16
N VAL A 137 -8.65 -0.37 -7.29
CA VAL A 137 -7.77 -0.01 -6.18
C VAL A 137 -7.91 1.49 -5.96
N VAL A 138 -8.44 1.87 -4.79
CA VAL A 138 -8.69 3.27 -4.45
C VAL A 138 -7.69 3.71 -3.39
N GLY A 139 -6.84 4.69 -3.71
CA GLY A 139 -5.99 5.34 -2.74
C GLY A 139 -6.58 6.67 -2.31
N LEU A 140 -6.82 6.84 -1.01
CA LEU A 140 -7.28 8.08 -0.43
C LEU A 140 -6.11 8.79 0.24
N ALA A 141 -6.19 10.12 0.34
CA ALA A 141 -5.29 10.87 1.21
C ALA A 141 -5.44 10.39 2.68
N ASP A 142 -4.41 10.61 3.49
CA ASP A 142 -4.46 10.33 4.92
C ASP A 142 -5.68 11.00 5.60
N LEU A 143 -6.28 10.34 6.58
CA LEU A 143 -7.50 10.80 7.27
C LEU A 143 -7.33 12.18 7.91
N TRP A 144 -6.13 12.52 8.39
CA TRP A 144 -5.86 13.81 9.02
C TRP A 144 -5.44 14.89 8.02
N SER A 145 -5.31 14.53 6.73
CA SER A 145 -5.10 15.49 5.66
C SER A 145 -6.39 16.27 5.36
N ARG A 146 -6.24 17.58 5.10
CA ARG A 146 -7.35 18.40 4.55
C ARG A 146 -7.78 17.96 3.15
N GLU A 147 -6.97 17.11 2.51
CA GLU A 147 -7.25 16.55 1.20
C GLU A 147 -7.98 15.20 1.28
N PHE A 148 -8.32 14.68 2.48
CA PHE A 148 -9.11 13.45 2.60
C PHE A 148 -10.48 13.60 1.93
N ALA A 149 -10.68 12.92 0.80
CA ALA A 149 -11.84 13.11 -0.06
C ALA A 149 -12.53 11.79 -0.47
N PRO A 150 -13.03 10.98 0.49
CA PRO A 150 -13.67 9.69 0.20
C PRO A 150 -14.91 9.82 -0.69
N ALA A 151 -15.63 10.94 -0.60
CA ALA A 151 -16.82 11.19 -1.41
C ALA A 151 -16.51 11.28 -2.92
N LEU A 152 -15.31 11.71 -3.31
CA LEU A 152 -14.91 11.75 -4.72
C LEU A 152 -14.75 10.33 -5.27
N ALA A 153 -14.11 9.44 -4.51
CA ALA A 153 -13.96 8.04 -4.92
C ALA A 153 -15.31 7.34 -5.09
N ILE A 154 -16.23 7.54 -4.13
CA ILE A 154 -17.58 6.96 -4.19
C ILE A 154 -18.37 7.48 -5.39
N ARG A 155 -18.25 8.78 -5.73
CA ARG A 155 -18.91 9.36 -6.92
C ARG A 155 -18.43 8.75 -8.22
N VAL A 156 -17.12 8.47 -8.33
CA VAL A 156 -16.52 7.92 -9.55
C VAL A 156 -16.86 6.45 -9.73
N LEU A 157 -16.88 5.67 -8.65
CA LEU A 157 -17.21 4.24 -8.70
C LEU A 157 -18.70 3.96 -8.83
N GLY A 158 -19.55 4.95 -8.51
CA GLY A 158 -20.99 4.75 -8.41
C GLY A 158 -21.38 3.92 -7.16
N PRO A 159 -22.69 3.70 -6.93
CA PRO A 159 -23.12 2.77 -5.90
C PRO A 159 -22.62 1.36 -6.21
N PRO A 160 -22.32 0.52 -5.20
CA PRO A 160 -22.01 -0.88 -5.44
C PRO A 160 -23.14 -1.50 -6.26
N MET A 161 -22.82 -2.10 -7.41
CA MET A 161 -23.84 -2.78 -8.21
C MET A 161 -24.49 -3.87 -7.35
N PRO A 162 -25.83 -3.95 -7.31
CA PRO A 162 -26.48 -5.06 -6.63
C PRO A 162 -25.96 -6.35 -7.28
N ALA A 163 -25.58 -7.32 -6.46
CA ALA A 163 -25.16 -8.63 -6.96
C ALA A 163 -26.27 -9.14 -7.88
N SER A 164 -25.99 -9.33 -9.17
CA SER A 164 -26.90 -10.00 -10.10
C SER A 164 -26.88 -11.50 -9.80
N GLY A 165 -27.39 -11.86 -8.64
CA GLY A 165 -27.76 -13.22 -8.28
C GLY A 165 -29.22 -13.41 -8.63
N ALA A 166 -29.49 -13.81 -9.87
CA ALA A 166 -30.71 -14.55 -10.17
C ALA A 166 -30.64 -15.83 -9.35
N VAL A 167 -31.47 -15.92 -8.32
CA VAL A 167 -31.81 -17.19 -7.69
C VAL A 167 -32.62 -17.95 -8.74
N SER A 168 -32.03 -19.00 -9.30
CA SER A 168 -32.74 -20.07 -10.01
C SER A 168 -32.46 -21.37 -9.28
#